data_AF-A0A9P5TPF3-F1
#
_entry.id   AF-A0A9P5TPF3-F1
#
_cell.length_a   1.000
_cell.length_b   1.000
_cell.length_c   1.000
_cell.angle_alpha   90.00
_cell.angle_beta   90.00
_cell.angle_gamma   90.00
#
_symmetry.space_group_name_H-M   'P 1'
#
loop_
_entity.id
_entity.type
_entity.pdbx_description
1 polymer ?
#
loop_
_entity_poly.entity_id
_entity_poly.type
_entity_poly.pdbx_seq_one_letter_code
_entity_poly.pdbx_strand_id
1 'polypeptide(L)'
;MPATLGTRGPDVNGAAPTGPINPNDDLVHYFHVAALVTVVYDHFLTLDGEVEYIWSKKWSKSKILFILARYFGDLLLISVCVVFLNRQASYLFCDIGLKFVGTGSMVIIIITQLIMQFRIEALYGKVISTLITVFWVMEVIAVLGLGIASLAAIDGQCLDFYLATWPYIKNKFHSIRVPFLGAGDCV
;
A
#
# COMPACT_ATOMS: atom_id res chain seq x y z
N MET A 1 -38.77 0.97 -5.32
CA MET A 1 -38.03 0.30 -4.23
C MET A 1 -36.73 -0.23 -4.81
N PRO A 2 -35.56 0.37 -4.56
CA PRO A 2 -34.31 -0.29 -4.90
C PRO A 2 -33.83 -1.09 -3.68
N ALA A 3 -33.68 -2.40 -3.87
CA ALA A 3 -32.99 -3.28 -2.94
C ALA A 3 -31.48 -3.08 -3.12
N THR A 4 -30.83 -2.38 -2.18
CA THR A 4 -29.36 -2.33 -2.10
C THR A 4 -28.91 -3.49 -1.23
N LEU A 5 -28.43 -4.55 -1.89
CA LEU A 5 -27.79 -5.70 -1.27
C LEU A 5 -26.39 -5.30 -0.77
N GLY A 6 -26.35 -4.48 0.29
CA GLY A 6 -25.12 -4.15 1.01
C GLY A 6 -24.82 -5.25 2.03
N THR A 7 -24.24 -6.36 1.59
CA THR A 7 -23.76 -7.41 2.52
C THR A 7 -22.48 -6.94 3.21
N ARG A 8 -22.63 -6.17 4.30
CA ARG A 8 -21.58 -5.99 5.31
C ARG A 8 -21.40 -7.35 6.00
N GLY A 9 -20.15 -7.80 6.18
CA GLY A 9 -19.86 -9.05 6.90
C GLY A 9 -20.49 -9.04 8.31
N PRO A 10 -20.76 -10.23 8.88
CA PRO A 10 -21.34 -10.31 10.21
C PRO A 10 -20.44 -9.59 11.22
N ASP A 11 -21.06 -8.88 12.14
CA ASP A 11 -20.37 -8.32 13.29
C ASP A 11 -19.77 -9.44 14.17
N VAL A 12 -18.88 -9.09 15.10
CA VAL A 12 -18.16 -10.04 15.98
C VAL A 12 -19.10 -10.97 16.77
N ASN A 13 -20.40 -10.64 16.81
CA ASN A 13 -21.45 -11.38 17.50
C ASN A 13 -22.37 -12.18 16.55
N GLY A 14 -22.16 -12.16 15.23
CA GLY A 14 -23.00 -12.85 14.26
C GLY A 14 -24.41 -12.29 14.09
N ALA A 15 -24.67 -11.09 14.60
CA ALA A 15 -25.91 -10.35 14.43
C ALA A 15 -25.91 -9.58 13.09
N ALA A 16 -27.11 -9.36 12.55
CA ALA A 16 -27.26 -8.48 11.39
C ALA A 16 -26.86 -7.05 11.80
N PRO A 17 -26.08 -6.34 10.97
CA PRO A 17 -25.65 -4.97 11.29
C PRO A 17 -26.87 -4.06 11.39
N THR A 18 -27.17 -3.59 12.60
CA THR A 18 -28.31 -2.70 12.91
C THR A 18 -27.92 -1.22 12.95
N GLY A 19 -26.66 -0.89 12.67
CA GLY A 19 -26.16 0.48 12.62
C GLY A 19 -26.56 1.21 11.34
N PRO A 20 -26.70 2.54 11.38
CA PRO A 20 -26.96 3.33 10.17
C PRO A 20 -25.82 3.16 9.16
N ILE A 21 -26.18 2.88 7.91
CA ILE A 21 -25.27 2.85 6.76
C ILE A 21 -24.52 4.18 6.69
N ASN A 22 -23.19 4.16 6.86
CA ASN A 22 -22.37 5.34 6.65
C ASN A 22 -22.25 5.53 5.12
N PRO A 23 -22.85 6.57 4.52
CA PRO A 23 -22.81 6.77 3.07
C PRO A 23 -21.39 6.96 2.54
N ASN A 24 -20.43 7.27 3.42
CA ASN A 24 -19.04 7.48 3.06
C ASN A 24 -18.30 6.18 2.71
N ASP A 25 -18.74 5.02 3.23
CA ASP A 25 -18.07 3.74 2.98
C ASP A 25 -18.18 3.34 1.50
N ASP A 26 -19.31 3.63 0.86
CA ASP A 26 -19.53 3.34 -0.56
C ASP A 26 -18.70 4.27 -1.46
N LEU A 27 -18.54 5.53 -1.07
CA LEU A 27 -17.75 6.52 -1.81
C LEU A 27 -16.29 6.08 -1.98
N VAL A 28 -15.68 5.55 -0.92
CA VAL A 28 -14.29 5.10 -0.93
C VAL A 28 -14.06 3.98 -1.96
N HIS A 29 -15.00 3.04 -2.09
CA HIS A 29 -14.87 1.97 -3.09
C HIS A 29 -15.01 2.51 -4.52
N TYR A 30 -15.92 3.46 -4.75
CA TYR A 30 -16.05 4.10 -6.07
C TYR A 30 -14.76 4.83 -6.48
N PHE A 31 -14.12 5.55 -5.54
CA PHE A 31 -12.84 6.21 -5.82
C PHE A 31 -11.71 5.23 -6.15
N HIS A 32 -11.61 4.12 -5.42
CA HIS A 32 -10.60 3.09 -5.71
C HIS A 32 -10.79 2.45 -7.08
N VAL A 33 -12.04 2.13 -7.44
CA VAL A 33 -12.35 1.59 -8.78
C VAL A 33 -12.06 2.61 -9.86
N ALA A 34 -12.45 3.88 -9.67
CA ALA A 34 -12.16 4.95 -10.62
C ALA A 34 -10.65 5.16 -10.82
N ALA A 35 -9.86 5.13 -9.74
CA ALA A 35 -8.41 5.22 -9.79
C ALA A 35 -7.80 4.04 -10.57
N LEU A 36 -8.25 2.81 -10.30
CA LEU A 36 -7.79 1.61 -11.01
C LEU A 36 -8.09 1.70 -12.51
N VAL A 37 -9.32 2.08 -12.88
CA VAL A 37 -9.73 2.21 -14.29
C VAL A 37 -8.89 3.28 -14.99
N THR A 38 -8.62 4.41 -14.33
CA THR A 38 -7.81 5.49 -14.90
C THR A 38 -6.37 5.03 -15.17
N VAL A 39 -5.77 4.31 -14.23
CA VAL A 39 -4.39 3.83 -14.38
C VAL A 39 -4.29 2.73 -15.43
N VAL A 40 -5.25 1.80 -15.46
CA VAL A 40 -5.31 0.76 -16.50
C VAL A 40 -5.50 1.41 -17.88
N TYR A 41 -6.33 2.44 -17.99
CA TYR A 41 -6.52 3.19 -19.23
C TYR A 41 -5.22 3.88 -19.70
N ASP A 42 -4.50 4.55 -18.80
CA ASP A 42 -3.20 5.16 -19.10
C ASP A 42 -2.15 4.11 -19.52
N HIS A 43 -2.19 2.92 -18.88
CA HIS A 43 -1.33 1.80 -19.24
C HIS A 43 -1.59 1.36 -20.68
N PHE A 44 -2.84 1.13 -21.06
CA PHE A 44 -3.16 0.76 -22.44
C PHE A 44 -2.75 1.81 -23.47
N LEU A 45 -2.92 3.09 -23.16
CA LEU A 45 -2.58 4.17 -24.08
C LEU A 45 -1.07 4.28 -24.35
N THR A 46 -0.25 3.87 -23.39
CA THR A 46 1.21 3.97 -23.46
C THR A 46 1.88 2.68 -23.93
N LEU A 47 1.18 1.54 -23.83
CA LEU A 47 1.67 0.22 -24.27
C LEU A 47 2.03 0.18 -25.77
N ASP A 48 1.24 0.81 -26.64
CA ASP A 48 1.49 0.81 -28.08
C ASP A 48 2.87 1.42 -28.42
N GLY A 49 3.23 2.53 -27.76
CA GLY A 49 4.54 3.13 -27.88
C GLY A 49 5.64 2.34 -27.19
N GLU A 50 5.35 1.70 -26.05
CA GLU A 50 6.34 0.89 -25.34
C GLU A 50 6.73 -0.37 -26.13
N VAL A 51 5.78 -1.07 -26.74
CA VAL A 51 6.07 -2.29 -27.52
C VAL A 51 7.01 -1.96 -28.68
N GLU A 52 6.75 -0.88 -29.42
CA GLU A 52 7.56 -0.53 -30.59
C GLU A 52 8.95 0.01 -30.23
N TYR A 53 9.04 0.92 -29.25
CA TYR A 53 10.31 1.60 -28.92
C TYR A 53 11.17 0.84 -27.91
N ILE A 54 10.56 0.12 -26.96
CA ILE A 54 11.28 -0.57 -25.89
C ILE A 54 11.69 -1.96 -26.37
N TRP A 55 10.80 -2.74 -26.98
CA TRP A 55 11.11 -4.14 -27.32
C TRP A 55 12.04 -4.29 -28.51
N SER A 56 12.08 -3.31 -29.41
CA SER A 56 13.00 -3.29 -30.56
C SER A 56 14.45 -2.91 -30.19
N LYS A 57 14.68 -2.22 -29.07
CA LYS A 57 16.02 -1.78 -28.65
C LYS A 57 16.74 -2.76 -27.72
N LYS A 58 18.08 -2.77 -27.84
CA LYS A 58 19.01 -3.53 -26.99
C LYS A 58 18.74 -3.27 -25.50
N TRP A 59 18.85 -4.32 -24.69
CA TRP A 59 18.69 -4.26 -23.23
C TRP A 59 19.72 -3.30 -22.62
N SER A 60 19.23 -2.20 -22.05
CA SER A 60 20.01 -1.23 -21.27
C SER A 60 19.49 -1.18 -19.83
N LYS A 61 20.33 -0.81 -18.87
CA LYS A 61 19.96 -0.68 -17.46
C LYS A 61 18.75 0.25 -17.29
N SER A 62 18.71 1.36 -18.03
CA SER A 62 17.58 2.31 -17.99
C SER A 62 16.25 1.70 -18.45
N LYS A 63 16.27 0.73 -19.38
CA LYS A 63 15.06 0.03 -19.84
C LYS A 63 14.49 -0.86 -18.74
N ILE A 64 15.35 -1.57 -18.00
CA ILE A 64 14.93 -2.44 -16.89
C ILE A 64 14.34 -1.59 -15.75
N LEU A 65 15.00 -0.48 -15.38
CA LEU A 65 14.50 0.40 -14.33
C LEU A 65 13.14 1.01 -14.69
N PHE A 66 12.95 1.40 -15.95
CA PHE A 66 11.68 1.95 -16.42
C PHE A 66 10.54 0.92 -16.37
N ILE A 67 10.80 -0.30 -16.85
CA ILE A 67 9.82 -1.41 -16.78
C ILE A 67 9.50 -1.73 -15.32
N LEU A 68 10.52 -1.83 -14.46
CA LEU A 68 10.28 -2.08 -13.03
C LEU A 68 9.44 -0.98 -12.39
N ALA A 69 9.74 0.31 -12.63
CA ALA A 69 8.96 1.40 -12.07
C ALA A 69 7.48 1.32 -12.45
N ARG A 70 7.19 0.98 -13.71
CA ARG A 70 5.83 0.94 -14.25
C ARG A 70 5.05 -0.30 -13.79
N TYR A 71 5.56 -1.50 -14.09
CA TYR A 71 4.84 -2.74 -13.82
C TYR A 71 4.75 -3.04 -12.32
N PHE A 72 5.77 -2.66 -11.53
CA PHE A 72 5.70 -2.81 -10.08
C PHE A 72 4.74 -1.78 -9.46
N GLY A 73 4.66 -0.56 -10.02
CA GLY A 73 3.67 0.46 -9.69
C GLY A 73 2.24 -0.01 -9.90
N ASP A 74 1.94 -0.52 -11.09
CA ASP A 74 0.61 -1.01 -11.44
C ASP A 74 0.20 -2.20 -10.56
N LEU A 75 1.13 -3.13 -10.29
CA LEU A 75 0.89 -4.27 -9.40
C LEU A 75 0.60 -3.82 -7.95
N LEU A 76 1.29 -2.79 -7.47
CA LEU A 76 1.02 -2.20 -6.16
C LEU A 76 -0.34 -1.52 -6.09
N LEU A 77 -0.73 -0.80 -7.13
CA LEU A 77 -2.06 -0.19 -7.17
C LEU A 77 -3.17 -1.26 -7.18
N ILE A 78 -2.99 -2.32 -7.96
CA ILE A 78 -3.92 -3.46 -7.96
C ILE A 78 -4.00 -4.09 -6.57
N SER A 79 -2.87 -4.28 -5.88
CA SER A 79 -2.87 -4.86 -4.54
C SER A 79 -3.59 -3.97 -3.52
N VAL A 80 -3.42 -2.64 -3.59
CA VAL A 80 -4.20 -1.67 -2.82
C VAL A 80 -5.70 -1.88 -3.08
N CYS A 81 -6.13 -1.86 -4.34
CA CYS A 81 -7.53 -2.03 -4.68
C CYS A 81 -8.09 -3.36 -4.17
N VAL A 82 -7.35 -4.46 -4.25
CA VAL A 82 -7.79 -5.78 -3.74
C VAL A 82 -7.96 -5.76 -2.21
N VAL A 83 -7.06 -5.11 -1.48
CA VAL A 83 -7.17 -4.98 -0.02
C VAL A 83 -8.38 -4.13 0.37
N PHE A 84 -8.57 -2.97 -0.25
CA PHE A 84 -9.65 -2.04 0.10
C PHE A 84 -11.04 -2.44 -0.43
N LEU A 85 -11.13 -3.20 -1.52
CA LEU A 85 -12.42 -3.70 -2.03
C LEU A 85 -12.91 -4.95 -1.28
N ASN A 86 -12.03 -5.65 -0.58
CA ASN A 86 -12.39 -6.85 0.14
C ASN A 86 -12.98 -6.55 1.53
N ARG A 87 -14.29 -6.28 1.57
CA ARG A 87 -15.06 -5.96 2.79
C ARG A 87 -15.07 -7.06 3.86
N GLN A 88 -14.67 -8.28 3.54
CA GLN A 88 -14.64 -9.43 4.46
C GLN A 88 -13.23 -10.01 4.61
N ALA A 89 -12.21 -9.20 4.33
CA ALA A 89 -10.83 -9.63 4.49
C ALA A 89 -10.54 -10.00 5.96
N SER A 90 -9.83 -11.11 6.15
CA SER A 90 -9.29 -11.46 7.46
C SER A 90 -8.25 -10.44 7.90
N TYR A 91 -8.13 -10.19 9.21
CA TYR A 91 -7.11 -9.32 9.79
C TYR A 91 -5.70 -9.58 9.24
N LEU A 92 -5.32 -10.85 9.11
CA LEU A 92 -4.02 -11.27 8.55
C LEU A 92 -3.82 -10.79 7.11
N PHE A 93 -4.87 -10.79 6.29
CA PHE A 93 -4.82 -10.32 4.91
C PHE A 93 -4.64 -8.81 4.83
N CYS A 94 -5.30 -8.07 5.73
CA CYS A 94 -5.14 -6.62 5.84
C CYS A 94 -3.72 -6.23 6.30
N ASP A 95 -3.18 -6.91 7.33
CA ASP A 95 -1.82 -6.66 7.84
C ASP A 95 -0.75 -6.93 6.78
N ILE A 96 -0.79 -8.11 6.15
CA ILE A 96 0.15 -8.46 5.08
C ILE A 96 0.00 -7.52 3.88
N GLY A 97 -1.25 -7.19 3.52
CA GLY A 97 -1.57 -6.27 2.44
C GLY A 97 -0.99 -4.87 2.66
N LEU A 98 -1.23 -4.28 3.84
CA LEU A 98 -0.71 -2.95 4.20
C LEU A 98 0.81 -2.95 4.32
N LYS A 99 1.42 -3.99 4.89
CA LYS A 99 2.89 -4.14 4.93
C LYS A 99 3.49 -4.26 3.53
N PHE A 100 2.84 -5.00 2.64
CA PHE A 100 3.26 -5.15 1.25
C PHE A 100 3.14 -3.82 0.49
N VAL A 101 2.03 -3.10 0.65
CA VAL A 101 1.80 -1.80 0.03
C VAL A 101 2.80 -0.76 0.54
N GLY A 102 2.99 -0.68 1.86
CA GLY A 102 3.94 0.21 2.50
C GLY A 102 5.36 -0.03 2.02
N THR A 103 5.85 -1.27 2.14
CA THR A 103 7.20 -1.64 1.68
C THR A 103 7.36 -1.44 0.17
N GLY A 104 6.35 -1.83 -0.60
CA GLY A 104 6.37 -1.70 -2.05
C GLY A 104 6.42 -0.25 -2.53
N SER A 105 5.68 0.66 -1.89
CA SER A 105 5.72 2.09 -2.22
C SER A 105 7.12 2.69 -2.01
N MET A 106 7.84 2.29 -0.95
CA MET A 106 9.23 2.71 -0.71
C MET A 106 10.16 2.24 -1.84
N VAL A 107 9.97 1.01 -2.31
CA VAL A 107 10.76 0.46 -3.42
C VAL A 107 10.53 1.26 -4.72
N ILE A 108 9.29 1.62 -5.04
CA ILE A 108 8.99 2.46 -6.22
C ILE A 108 9.65 3.83 -6.13
N ILE A 109 9.60 4.46 -4.95
CA ILE A 109 10.21 5.76 -4.72
C ILE A 109 11.71 5.67 -5.02
N ILE A 110 12.41 4.67 -4.47
CA ILE A 110 13.85 4.46 -4.72
C ILE A 110 14.12 4.26 -6.22
N ILE A 111 13.33 3.43 -6.92
CA ILE A 111 13.50 3.20 -8.36
C ILE A 111 13.31 4.52 -9.15
N THR A 112 12.28 5.29 -8.83
CA THR A 112 11.97 6.56 -9.51
C THR A 112 13.10 7.57 -9.29
N GLN A 113 13.61 7.66 -8.07
CA GLN A 113 14.72 8.52 -7.75
C GLN A 113 16.00 8.11 -8.50
N LEU A 114 16.31 6.82 -8.61
CA LEU A 114 17.43 6.34 -9.41
C LEU A 114 17.32 6.74 -10.89
N ILE A 115 16.12 6.69 -11.46
CA ILE A 115 15.87 7.13 -12.84
C ILE A 115 16.15 8.64 -12.97
N MET A 116 15.74 9.45 -11.98
CA MET A 116 16.05 10.88 -11.99
C MET A 116 17.55 11.15 -11.91
N GLN A 117 18.29 10.41 -11.08
CA GLN A 117 19.75 10.56 -10.98
C GLN A 117 20.47 10.22 -12.29
N PHE A 118 20.09 9.13 -12.95
CA PHE A 118 20.66 8.79 -14.25
C PHE A 118 20.47 9.89 -15.30
N ARG A 119 19.35 10.62 -15.23
CA ARG A 119 19.09 11.75 -16.13
C ARG A 119 19.95 12.97 -15.78
N ILE A 120 20.17 13.23 -14.50
CA ILE A 120 20.97 14.37 -14.02
C ILE A 120 22.44 14.20 -14.41
N GLU A 121 23.01 13.02 -14.22
CA GLU A 121 24.40 12.69 -14.63
C GLU A 121 24.62 12.86 -16.14
N ALA A 122 23.56 12.68 -16.95
CA ALA A 122 23.65 12.85 -18.40
C ALA A 122 23.55 14.31 -18.86
N LEU A 123 22.93 15.19 -18.06
CA LEU A 123 22.64 16.58 -18.43
C LEU A 123 23.57 17.60 -17.77
N TYR A 124 24.08 17.31 -16.58
CA TYR A 124 24.88 18.24 -15.78
C TYR A 124 26.36 17.84 -15.69
N GLY A 125 27.21 18.81 -15.35
CA GLY A 125 28.64 18.56 -15.12
C GLY A 125 28.92 17.79 -13.82
N LYS A 126 30.08 17.12 -13.77
CA LYS A 126 30.50 16.21 -12.68
C LYS A 126 30.35 16.79 -11.27
N VAL A 127 30.62 18.09 -11.08
CA VAL A 127 30.56 18.73 -9.76
C VAL A 127 29.13 18.81 -9.23
N ILE A 128 28.20 19.31 -10.04
CA ILE A 128 26.78 19.45 -9.67
C ILE A 128 26.17 18.07 -9.45
N SER A 129 26.48 17.12 -10.34
CA SER A 129 25.92 15.78 -10.24
C SER A 129 26.42 14.99 -9.02
N THR A 130 27.70 15.16 -8.66
CA THR A 130 28.25 14.57 -7.42
C THR A 130 27.57 15.13 -6.17
N LEU A 131 27.34 16.45 -6.11
CA LEU A 131 26.66 17.08 -4.97
C LEU A 131 25.22 16.56 -4.80
N ILE A 132 24.47 16.47 -5.91
CA ILE A 132 23.09 15.97 -5.89
C ILE A 132 23.05 14.49 -5.48
N THR A 133 24.00 13.68 -5.97
CA THR A 133 24.10 12.26 -5.61
C THR A 133 24.39 12.08 -4.11
N VAL A 134 25.26 12.89 -3.51
CA VAL A 134 25.55 12.82 -2.06
C VAL A 134 24.30 13.16 -1.24
N PHE A 135 23.58 14.22 -1.60
CA PHE A 135 22.35 14.59 -0.90
C PHE A 135 21.30 13.49 -0.99
N TRP A 136 21.14 12.90 -2.18
CA TRP A 136 20.24 11.77 -2.40
C TRP A 136 20.62 10.53 -1.57
N VAL A 137 21.91 10.20 -1.45
CA VAL A 137 22.33 9.07 -0.60
C VAL A 137 21.96 9.33 0.87
N MET A 138 22.11 10.57 1.36
CA MET A 138 21.67 10.93 2.72
C MET A 138 20.15 10.79 2.89
N GLU A 139 19.37 11.22 1.91
CA GLU A 139 17.91 11.05 1.89
C GLU A 139 17.52 9.57 1.94
N VAL A 140 18.13 8.73 1.11
CA VAL A 140 17.84 7.28 1.06
C VAL A 140 18.14 6.61 2.40
N ILE A 141 19.25 6.97 3.05
CA ILE A 141 19.59 6.43 4.37
C ILE A 141 18.52 6.83 5.40
N ALA A 142 18.09 8.09 5.39
CA ALA A 142 17.04 8.57 6.30
C ALA A 142 15.70 7.84 6.06
N VAL A 143 15.29 7.71 4.80
CA VAL A 143 14.03 7.03 4.42
C VAL A 143 14.07 5.55 4.79
N LEU A 144 15.17 4.85 4.53
CA LEU A 144 15.33 3.45 4.93
C LEU A 144 15.29 3.28 6.45
N GLY A 145 15.95 4.18 7.20
CA GLY A 145 15.91 4.18 8.66
C GLY A 145 14.48 4.36 9.20
N LEU A 146 13.76 5.34 8.67
CA LEU A 146 12.35 5.57 9.02
C LEU A 146 11.45 4.40 8.62
N GLY A 147 11.70 3.79 7.46
CA GLY A 147 10.94 2.63 6.98
C GLY A 147 11.11 1.41 7.88
N ILE A 148 12.34 1.09 8.28
CA ILE A 148 12.63 -0.01 9.20
C ILE A 148 12.02 0.26 10.58
N ALA A 149 12.14 1.49 11.10
CA ALA A 149 11.52 1.87 12.37
C ALA A 149 9.97 1.74 12.31
N SER A 150 9.37 2.12 11.18
CA SER A 150 7.92 2.01 10.97
C SER A 150 7.46 0.55 10.94
N LEU A 151 8.21 -0.34 10.26
CA LEU A 151 7.92 -1.77 10.24
C LEU A 151 8.03 -2.40 11.63
N ALA A 152 9.09 -2.05 12.38
CA ALA A 152 9.26 -2.50 13.76
C ALA A 152 8.15 -1.98 14.69
N ALA A 153 7.64 -0.77 14.46
CA ALA A 153 6.52 -0.22 15.21
C ALA A 153 5.20 -0.96 14.93
N ILE A 154 4.95 -1.34 13.67
CA ILE A 154 3.75 -2.11 13.29
C ILE A 154 3.76 -3.49 13.96
N ASP A 155 4.91 -4.18 14.01
CA ASP A 155 5.02 -5.47 14.70
C ASP A 155 4.82 -5.33 16.23
N GLY A 156 5.25 -4.20 16.82
CA GLY A 156 5.00 -3.89 18.23
C GLY A 156 3.51 -3.67 18.54
N GLN A 157 2.84 -2.84 17.73
CA GLN A 157 1.40 -2.59 17.86
C GLN A 157 0.56 -3.85 17.63
N CYS A 158 0.99 -4.71 16.70
CA CYS A 158 0.37 -6.00 16.41
C CYS A 158 0.56 -7.01 17.55
N LEU A 159 1.76 -7.06 18.15
CA LEU A 159 2.02 -7.89 19.33
C LEU A 159 1.19 -7.42 20.53
N ASP A 160 1.06 -6.11 20.75
CA ASP A 160 0.22 -5.55 21.80
C ASP A 160 -1.27 -5.88 21.57
N PHE A 161 -1.75 -5.84 20.32
CA PHE A 161 -3.11 -6.28 19.97
C PHE A 161 -3.31 -7.79 20.14
N TYR A 162 -2.33 -8.61 19.76
CA TYR A 162 -2.34 -10.07 19.94
C TYR A 162 -2.29 -10.45 21.42
N LEU A 163 -1.47 -9.75 22.22
CA LEU A 163 -1.41 -9.90 23.67
C LEU A 163 -2.62 -9.29 24.39
N ALA A 164 -3.37 -8.37 23.77
CA ALA A 164 -4.66 -7.87 24.29
C ALA A 164 -5.82 -8.83 23.96
N THR A 165 -5.74 -9.58 22.86
CA THR A 165 -6.73 -10.61 22.48
C THR A 165 -6.43 -12.00 23.07
N TRP A 166 -5.17 -12.30 23.38
CA TRP A 166 -4.75 -13.52 24.11
C TRP A 166 -5.41 -13.71 25.49
N PRO A 167 -5.54 -12.68 26.36
CA PRO A 167 -6.32 -12.76 27.59
C PRO A 167 -7.82 -12.87 27.30
N TYR A 168 -8.31 -12.49 26.12
CA TYR A 168 -9.70 -12.69 25.70
C TYR A 168 -10.03 -14.16 25.40
N ILE A 169 -9.06 -14.94 24.89
CA ILE A 169 -9.21 -16.39 24.70
C ILE A 169 -8.98 -17.15 26.03
N LYS A 170 -8.12 -16.65 26.93
CA LYS A 170 -7.97 -17.23 28.28
C LYS A 170 -9.19 -16.99 29.19
N ASN A 171 -9.88 -15.86 29.06
CA ASN A 171 -10.96 -15.47 29.98
C ASN A 171 -12.37 -15.96 29.61
N LYS A 172 -12.54 -16.73 28.53
CA LYS A 172 -13.73 -17.60 28.37
C LYS A 172 -13.72 -18.79 29.35
N PHE A 173 -12.74 -18.87 30.24
CA PHE A 173 -12.70 -19.89 31.30
C PHE A 173 -13.01 -19.42 32.72
N HIS A 174 -13.04 -18.11 33.05
CA HIS A 174 -13.68 -17.64 34.29
C HIS A 174 -13.56 -16.11 34.41
N SER A 175 -14.71 -15.43 34.52
CA SER A 175 -14.96 -14.28 35.41
C SER A 175 -13.84 -13.24 35.58
N ILE A 176 -14.00 -12.02 35.05
CA ILE A 176 -13.80 -10.72 35.75
C ILE A 176 -13.78 -9.55 34.74
N ARG A 177 -14.55 -8.51 35.08
CA ARG A 177 -14.77 -7.23 34.38
C ARG A 177 -13.55 -6.31 34.55
N VAL A 178 -13.02 -5.69 33.48
CA VAL A 178 -12.23 -4.44 33.59
C VAL A 178 -12.54 -3.46 32.45
N PRO A 179 -12.49 -2.13 32.69
CA PRO A 179 -13.05 -1.09 31.85
C PRO A 179 -12.01 -0.36 30.98
N PHE A 180 -12.44 0.07 29.79
CA PHE A 180 -11.97 1.20 28.96
C PHE A 180 -10.46 1.41 28.69
N LEU A 181 -10.06 1.47 27.41
CA LEU A 181 -9.89 2.73 26.65
C LEU A 181 -9.54 2.45 25.17
N GLY A 182 -10.32 3.04 24.25
CA GLY A 182 -9.88 3.43 22.89
C GLY A 182 -9.50 2.32 21.91
N ALA A 183 -10.49 1.64 21.34
CA ALA A 183 -10.33 0.97 20.05
C ALA A 183 -10.12 2.06 18.98
N GLY A 184 -8.88 2.24 18.55
CA GLY A 184 -8.55 2.97 17.33
C GLY A 184 -8.82 2.05 16.16
N ASP A 185 -9.91 2.30 15.46
CA ASP A 185 -10.25 1.65 14.20
C ASP A 185 -9.13 1.93 13.18
N CYS A 186 -8.53 0.87 12.64
CA CYS A 186 -7.75 0.98 11.40
C CYS A 186 -8.75 1.26 10.27
N VAL A 187 -8.84 2.54 9.89
CA VAL A 187 -9.39 2.99 8.60
C VAL A 187 -8.47 2.56 7.47
#